data_AF-A0A841YSX5-F1
#
_entry.id   AF-A0A841YSX5-F1
#
_cell.length_a   1.000
_cell.length_b   1.000
_cell.length_c   1.000
_cell.angle_alpha   90.00
_cell.angle_beta   90.00
_cell.angle_gamma   90.00
#
_symmetry.space_group_name_H-M   'P 1'
#
loop_
_entity.id
_entity.type
_entity.pdbx_description
1 polymer ?
#
loop_
_entity_poly.entity_id
_entity_poly.type
_entity_poly.pdbx_seq_one_letter_code
_entity_poly.pdbx_strand_id
1 'polypeptide(L)'
;MMMGDELIGYFTICASEMSLAKKFKRSNTKYFTNQLRVYPAFKITHFAIKEEHQGQGYGSALMNALFRICSINISPYVKFPVLVVDSLNEKSTIFYKSMGFTDIVHFSGAGEHLMGIATKQLQETIYREMEDMLHN
;
A
#
# COMPACT_ATOMS: atom_id res chain seq x y z
N MET A 1 -12.65 -13.08 30.05
CA MET A 1 -11.50 -12.19 30.29
C MET A 1 -11.28 -11.44 28.99
N MET A 2 -11.67 -10.16 28.92
CA MET A 2 -11.36 -9.38 27.71
C MET A 2 -9.84 -9.17 27.70
N MET A 3 -9.16 -9.66 26.66
CA MET A 3 -7.78 -9.25 26.37
C MET A 3 -7.76 -7.73 26.38
N GLY A 4 -6.84 -7.14 27.15
CA GLY A 4 -6.73 -5.69 27.26
C GLY A 4 -6.48 -5.03 25.90
N ASP A 5 -6.75 -3.74 25.81
CA ASP A 5 -6.57 -2.90 24.62
C ASP A 5 -5.07 -2.67 24.30
N GLU A 6 -4.34 -3.76 24.07
CA GLU A 6 -2.93 -3.71 23.71
C GLU A 6 -2.76 -3.25 22.26
N LEU A 7 -1.97 -2.20 22.06
CA LEU A 7 -1.58 -1.74 20.73
C LEU A 7 -0.53 -2.67 20.12
N ILE A 8 -0.98 -3.63 19.31
CA ILE A 8 -0.11 -4.62 18.66
C ILE A 8 0.49 -4.13 17.33
N GLY A 9 -0.05 -3.06 16.75
CA GLY A 9 0.43 -2.51 15.48
C GLY A 9 -0.36 -1.28 15.03
N TYR A 10 0.24 -0.50 14.14
CA TYR A 10 -0.38 0.71 13.59
C TYR A 10 0.17 1.04 12.20
N PHE A 11 -0.56 1.89 11.48
CA PHE A 11 -0.09 2.53 10.26
C PHE A 11 -0.49 4.00 10.25
N THR A 12 0.26 4.80 9.49
CA THR A 12 -0.08 6.19 9.19
C THR A 12 0.07 6.43 7.70
N ILE A 13 -0.89 7.13 7.12
CA ILE A 13 -0.84 7.58 5.72
C ILE A 13 -1.01 9.10 5.63
N CYS A 14 -0.40 9.70 4.61
CA CYS A 14 -0.63 11.09 4.25
C CYS A 14 -0.87 11.25 2.74
N ALA A 15 -1.62 12.29 2.37
CA ALA A 15 -1.66 12.73 0.99
C ALA A 15 -0.30 13.33 0.62
N SER A 16 0.21 12.97 -0.55
CA SER A 16 1.50 13.39 -1.06
C SER A 16 1.41 13.56 -2.58
N GLU A 17 2.49 14.06 -3.17
CA GLU A 17 2.69 14.07 -4.61
C GLU A 17 4.02 13.40 -4.97
N MET A 18 4.12 12.84 -6.17
CA MET A 18 5.36 12.22 -6.63
C MET A 18 5.51 12.16 -8.15
N SER A 19 6.76 12.09 -8.61
CA SER A 19 7.08 11.74 -10.00
C SER A 19 6.99 10.23 -10.19
N LEU A 20 6.03 9.77 -10.99
CA LEU A 20 5.84 8.33 -11.24
C LEU A 20 6.77 7.80 -12.32
N ALA A 21 7.33 6.61 -12.09
CA ALA A 21 7.98 5.83 -13.14
C ALA A 21 6.99 5.44 -14.25
N LYS A 22 7.46 5.25 -15.49
CA LYS A 22 6.62 4.96 -16.68
C LYS A 22 5.62 3.81 -16.46
N LYS A 23 5.97 2.78 -15.68
CA LYS A 23 5.10 1.63 -15.40
C LYS A 23 3.83 1.98 -14.61
N PHE A 24 3.89 3.01 -13.76
CA PHE A 24 2.75 3.52 -13.00
C PHE A 24 2.00 4.64 -13.73
N LYS A 25 2.64 5.29 -14.72
CA LYS A 25 1.98 6.30 -15.57
C LYS A 25 0.85 5.69 -16.41
N ARG A 26 0.94 4.40 -16.76
CA ARG A 26 -0.13 3.65 -17.44
C ARG A 26 -1.29 3.31 -16.51
N SER A 27 -1.74 4.25 -15.70
CA SER A 27 -3.09 4.17 -15.16
C SER A 27 -4.01 4.37 -16.36
N ASN A 28 -4.68 3.33 -16.85
CA ASN A 28 -5.77 3.44 -17.83
C ASN A 28 -6.99 4.17 -17.24
N THR A 29 -6.78 5.06 -16.27
CA THR A 29 -7.83 5.82 -15.63
C THR A 29 -8.07 7.08 -16.45
N LYS A 30 -9.34 7.40 -16.71
CA LYS A 30 -9.76 8.65 -17.38
C LYS A 30 -9.39 9.93 -16.62
N TYR A 31 -8.85 9.80 -15.41
CA TYR A 31 -8.61 10.91 -14.49
C TYR A 31 -7.19 11.46 -14.55
N PHE A 32 -6.22 10.68 -15.04
CA PHE A 32 -4.82 11.09 -15.12
C PHE A 32 -4.31 10.96 -16.54
N THR A 33 -3.83 12.07 -17.12
CA THR A 33 -3.20 12.04 -18.44
C THR A 33 -1.74 11.60 -18.30
N ASN A 34 -1.24 10.88 -19.30
CA ASN A 34 0.18 10.47 -19.35
C ASN A 34 1.17 11.67 -19.42
N GLN A 35 0.65 12.89 -19.55
CA GLN A 35 1.41 14.13 -19.64
C GLN A 35 1.76 14.72 -18.27
N LEU A 36 1.12 14.26 -17.19
CA LEU A 36 1.44 14.72 -15.84
C LEU A 36 2.89 14.31 -15.48
N ARG A 37 3.63 15.29 -14.96
CA ARG A 37 4.98 15.10 -14.41
C ARG A 37 4.94 14.65 -12.96
N VAL A 38 3.99 15.20 -12.21
CA VAL A 38 3.75 14.93 -10.79
C VAL A 38 2.32 14.40 -10.66
N TYR A 39 2.16 13.33 -9.90
CA TYR A 39 0.88 12.67 -9.66
C TYR A 39 0.54 12.73 -8.18
N PRO A 40 -0.75 12.83 -7.81
CA PRO A 40 -1.15 12.61 -6.43
C PRO A 40 -0.78 11.19 -6.00
N ALA A 41 -0.51 11.01 -4.72
CA ALA A 41 -0.23 9.72 -4.12
C ALA A 41 -0.74 9.73 -2.68
N PHE A 42 -0.96 8.54 -2.13
CA PHE A 42 -0.94 8.38 -0.68
C PHE A 42 0.38 7.72 -0.31
N LYS A 43 1.04 8.25 0.73
CA LYS A 43 2.28 7.69 1.27
C LYS A 43 1.99 7.07 2.63
N ILE A 44 2.39 5.81 2.79
CA ILE A 44 2.53 5.16 4.09
C ILE A 44 3.79 5.74 4.73
N THR A 45 3.62 6.51 5.80
CA THR A 45 4.76 7.12 6.50
C THR A 45 5.28 6.23 7.61
N HIS A 46 4.39 5.45 8.24
CA HIS A 46 4.73 4.48 9.28
C HIS A 46 3.87 3.24 9.12
N PHE A 47 4.48 2.08 9.32
CA PHE A 47 3.81 0.78 9.38
C PHE A 47 4.62 -0.12 10.28
N ALA A 48 4.06 -0.52 11.42
CA ALA A 48 4.79 -1.29 12.41
C ALA A 48 3.87 -2.29 13.14
N ILE A 49 4.45 -3.45 13.45
CA ILE A 49 3.88 -4.48 14.33
C ILE A 49 4.84 -4.65 15.49
N LYS A 50 4.32 -4.70 16.72
CA LYS A 50 5.11 -4.94 17.94
C LYS A 50 5.85 -6.26 17.82
N GLU A 51 7.11 -6.29 18.25
CA GLU A 51 8.07 -7.37 17.95
C GLU A 51 7.54 -8.77 18.32
N GLU A 52 6.96 -8.93 19.51
CA GLU A 52 6.39 -10.20 19.99
C GLU A 52 5.18 -10.70 19.16
N HIS A 53 4.59 -9.85 18.32
CA HIS A 53 3.48 -10.17 17.43
C HIS A 53 3.91 -10.31 15.97
N GLN A 54 5.19 -10.10 15.63
CA GLN A 54 5.66 -10.24 14.25
C GLN A 54 5.64 -11.72 13.79
N GLY A 55 5.51 -11.92 12.48
CA GLY A 55 5.48 -13.27 11.87
C GLY A 55 4.18 -14.06 12.07
N GLN A 56 3.19 -13.49 12.78
CA GLN A 56 1.91 -14.16 13.09
C GLN A 56 0.76 -13.74 12.16
N GLY A 57 1.06 -13.03 11.07
CA GLY A 57 0.06 -12.57 10.09
C GLY A 57 -0.56 -11.19 10.38
N TYR A 58 -0.33 -10.58 11.55
CA TYR A 58 -0.87 -9.26 11.88
C TYR A 58 -0.44 -8.15 10.90
N GLY A 59 0.79 -8.22 10.38
CA GLY A 59 1.25 -7.28 9.34
C GLY A 59 0.41 -7.36 8.07
N SER A 60 0.15 -8.57 7.57
CA SER A 60 -0.70 -8.75 6.39
C SER A 60 -2.15 -8.34 6.65
N ALA A 61 -2.69 -8.68 7.82
CA ALA A 61 -4.04 -8.28 8.22
C ALA A 61 -4.18 -6.74 8.28
N LEU A 62 -3.20 -6.05 8.88
CA LEU A 62 -3.20 -4.60 8.99
C LEU A 62 -3.02 -3.91 7.63
N MET A 63 -2.19 -4.45 6.74
CA MET A 63 -2.04 -3.95 5.37
C MET A 63 -3.32 -4.14 4.55
N ASN A 64 -4.01 -5.28 4.69
CA ASN A 64 -5.30 -5.51 4.05
C ASN A 64 -6.38 -4.56 4.57
N ALA A 65 -6.38 -4.24 5.87
CA ALA A 65 -7.25 -3.21 6.42
C ALA A 65 -6.97 -1.83 5.79
N LEU A 66 -5.68 -1.47 5.63
CA LEU A 66 -5.30 -0.25 4.91
C LEU A 66 -5.75 -0.28 3.45
N PHE A 67 -5.60 -1.40 2.74
CA PHE A 67 -6.06 -1.55 1.36
C PHE A 67 -7.58 -1.36 1.24
N ARG A 68 -8.36 -1.87 2.20
CA ARG A 68 -9.81 -1.64 2.28
C ARG A 68 -10.12 -0.16 2.49
N ILE A 69 -9.44 0.50 3.41
CA ILE A 69 -9.61 1.94 3.65
C ILE A 69 -9.30 2.73 2.37
N CYS A 70 -8.17 2.46 1.72
CA CYS A 70 -7.78 3.08 0.46
C CYS A 70 -8.83 2.86 -0.64
N SER A 71 -9.30 1.62 -0.81
CA SER A 71 -10.22 1.25 -1.90
C SER A 71 -11.66 1.72 -1.65
N ILE A 72 -12.20 1.52 -0.45
CA ILE A 72 -13.61 1.70 -0.13
C ILE A 72 -13.88 3.10 0.45
N ASN A 73 -12.98 3.63 1.28
CA ASN A 73 -13.22 4.88 1.99
C ASN A 73 -12.56 6.10 1.32
N ILE A 74 -11.40 5.93 0.68
CA ILE A 74 -10.67 7.05 0.08
C ILE A 74 -10.94 7.16 -1.43
N SER A 75 -10.71 6.08 -2.19
CA SER A 75 -10.74 6.11 -3.67
C SER A 75 -12.07 6.59 -4.30
N PRO A 76 -13.25 6.44 -3.67
CA PRO A 76 -14.49 6.99 -4.21
C PRO A 76 -14.47 8.52 -4.29
N TYR A 77 -13.87 9.18 -3.30
CA TYR A 77 -13.90 10.64 -3.13
C TYR A 77 -12.62 11.33 -3.61
N VAL A 78 -11.46 10.68 -3.45
CA VAL A 78 -10.15 11.23 -3.81
C VAL A 78 -9.48 10.28 -4.78
N LYS A 79 -9.22 10.75 -6.00
CA LYS A 79 -8.51 9.94 -7.00
C LYS A 79 -7.01 10.05 -6.76
N PHE A 80 -6.37 8.90 -6.59
CA PHE A 80 -4.93 8.75 -6.54
C PHE A 80 -4.53 7.51 -7.36
N PRO A 81 -3.49 7.56 -8.19
CA PRO A 81 -3.03 6.42 -8.99
C PRO A 81 -2.19 5.40 -8.22
N VAL A 82 -1.59 5.78 -7.09
CA VAL A 82 -0.63 4.92 -6.39
C VAL A 82 -0.65 5.13 -4.86
N LEU A 83 -0.47 4.03 -4.13
CA LEU A 83 -0.09 4.02 -2.73
C LEU A 83 1.41 3.67 -2.64
N VAL A 84 2.18 4.43 -1.87
CA VAL A 84 3.65 4.29 -1.81
C VAL A 84 4.17 4.18 -0.40
N VAL A 85 5.37 3.61 -0.27
CA VAL A 85 6.07 3.44 1.01
C VAL A 85 7.58 3.45 0.77
N ASP A 86 8.32 4.00 1.72
CA ASP A 86 9.77 3.81 1.79
C ASP A 86 10.04 2.54 2.59
N SER A 87 10.59 1.53 1.92
CA SER A 87 11.02 0.30 2.56
C SER A 87 12.44 0.46 3.07
N LEU A 88 12.64 0.41 4.38
CA LEU A 88 13.90 0.80 5.03
C LEU A 88 14.97 -0.30 5.03
N ASN A 89 14.59 -1.56 4.84
CA ASN A 89 15.52 -2.69 4.84
C ASN A 89 14.98 -3.88 4.02
N GLU A 90 15.79 -4.93 3.88
CA GLU A 90 15.44 -6.12 3.11
C GLU A 90 14.18 -6.83 3.64
N LYS A 91 14.01 -6.94 4.97
CA LYS A 91 12.83 -7.58 5.57
C LYS A 91 11.55 -6.84 5.22
N SER A 92 11.55 -5.50 5.33
CA SER A 92 10.40 -4.69 4.92
C SER A 92 10.16 -4.77 3.42
N THR A 93 11.23 -4.84 2.61
CA THR A 93 11.11 -4.95 1.15
C THR A 93 10.45 -6.25 0.74
N ILE A 94 10.84 -7.37 1.36
CA ILE A 94 10.22 -8.68 1.14
C ILE A 94 8.74 -8.65 1.53
N PHE A 95 8.41 -8.06 2.68
CA PHE A 95 7.03 -7.90 3.12
C PHE A 95 6.19 -7.08 2.13
N TYR A 96 6.66 -5.91 1.69
CA TYR A 96 5.88 -5.11 0.74
C TYR A 96 5.75 -5.80 -0.63
N LYS A 97 6.78 -6.52 -1.09
CA LYS A 97 6.69 -7.33 -2.32
C LYS A 97 5.64 -8.43 -2.21
N SER A 98 5.54 -9.12 -1.06
CA SER A 98 4.51 -10.15 -0.86
C SER A 98 3.09 -9.56 -0.84
N MET A 99 2.94 -8.29 -0.43
CA MET A 99 1.69 -7.53 -0.50
C MET A 99 1.40 -6.91 -1.89
N GLY A 100 2.26 -7.17 -2.90
CA GLY A 100 2.07 -6.72 -4.28
C GLY A 100 2.66 -5.36 -4.62
N PHE A 101 3.44 -4.75 -3.74
CA PHE A 101 4.20 -3.53 -4.06
C PHE A 101 5.37 -3.86 -4.98
N THR A 102 5.74 -2.89 -5.83
CA THR A 102 6.91 -2.98 -6.70
C THR A 102 7.77 -1.71 -6.61
N ASP A 103 9.07 -1.85 -6.86
CA ASP A 103 10.02 -0.72 -6.81
C ASP A 103 9.63 0.40 -7.80
N ILE A 104 9.43 1.64 -7.35
CA ILE A 104 9.22 2.81 -8.20
C ILE A 104 10.57 3.36 -8.67
N VAL A 105 11.52 3.47 -7.73
CA VAL A 105 12.90 3.86 -7.98
C VAL A 105 13.78 2.75 -7.40
N HIS A 106 14.60 2.14 -8.26
CA HIS A 106 15.63 1.22 -7.79
C HIS A 106 16.80 2.06 -7.29
N PHE A 107 17.05 2.04 -5.98
CA PHE A 107 18.33 2.44 -5.44
C PHE A 107 19.30 1.27 -5.57
N SER A 108 20.51 1.51 -6.07
CA SER A 108 21.51 0.50 -6.45
C SER A 108 22.28 -0.09 -5.26
N GLY A 109 21.72 -0.06 -4.05
CA GLY A 109 22.32 -0.59 -2.82
C GLY A 109 21.29 -1.30 -1.94
N ALA A 110 21.74 -1.93 -0.85
CA ALA A 110 20.89 -2.66 0.12
C ALA A 110 20.05 -1.72 1.03
N GLY A 111 19.61 -0.56 0.49
CA GLY A 111 19.06 0.56 1.24
C GLY A 111 17.57 0.79 1.03
N GLU A 112 17.13 2.02 1.28
CA GLU A 112 15.73 2.42 1.25
C GLU A 112 15.13 2.31 -0.16
N HIS A 113 14.06 1.54 -0.33
CA HIS A 113 13.35 1.40 -1.61
C HIS A 113 12.05 2.18 -1.58
N LEU A 114 11.88 3.13 -2.49
CA LEU A 114 10.57 3.70 -2.75
C LEU A 114 9.74 2.69 -3.55
N MET A 115 8.78 2.09 -2.87
CA MET A 115 7.91 1.06 -3.43
C MET A 115 6.49 1.59 -3.62
N GLY A 116 5.76 1.03 -4.57
CA GLY A 116 4.37 1.41 -4.79
C GLY A 116 3.51 0.30 -5.38
N ILE A 117 2.21 0.44 -5.14
CA ILE A 117 1.15 -0.39 -5.68
C ILE A 117 0.10 0.50 -6.33
N ALA A 118 -0.34 0.12 -7.53
CA ALA A 118 -1.34 0.89 -8.26
C ALA A 118 -2.70 0.78 -7.57
N THR A 119 -3.45 1.88 -7.49
CA THR A 119 -4.79 1.88 -6.86
C THR A 119 -5.75 0.91 -7.54
N LYS A 120 -5.61 0.73 -8.86
CA LYS A 120 -6.38 -0.27 -9.60
C LYS A 120 -6.11 -1.69 -9.08
N GLN A 121 -4.84 -2.03 -8.82
CA GLN A 121 -4.46 -3.33 -8.29
C GLN A 121 -5.00 -3.53 -6.87
N LEU A 122 -4.97 -2.48 -6.03
CA LEU A 122 -5.62 -2.52 -4.71
C LEU A 122 -7.11 -2.84 -4.80
N GLN A 123 -7.82 -2.17 -5.71
CA GLN A 123 -9.25 -2.38 -5.92
C GLN A 123 -9.55 -3.80 -6.43
N GLU A 124 -8.73 -4.32 -7.34
CA GLU A 124 -8.85 -5.70 -7.84
C GLU A 124 -8.62 -6.74 -6.72
N THR A 125 -7.62 -6.52 -5.85
CA THR A 125 -7.37 -7.40 -4.70
C THR A 125 -8.58 -7.43 -3.77
N ILE A 126 -9.11 -6.26 -3.39
CA ILE A 126 -10.27 -6.18 -2.48
C ILE A 126 -11.54 -6.77 -3.12
N TYR A 127 -11.75 -6.54 -4.41
CA TYR A 127 -12.89 -7.10 -5.12
C TYR A 127 -12.88 -8.64 -5.09
N ARG A 128 -11.71 -9.26 -5.35
CA ARG A 128 -11.56 -10.73 -5.28
C ARG A 128 -11.79 -11.25 -3.86
N GLU A 129 -11.21 -10.59 -2.85
CA GLU A 129 -11.45 -10.97 -1.44
C GLU A 129 -12.95 -10.94 -1.08
N MET A 130 -13.70 -9.98 -1.61
CA MET A 130 -15.15 -9.89 -1.38
C MET A 130 -15.93 -10.97 -2.12
N GLU A 131 -15.55 -11.33 -3.35
CA GLU A 131 -16.15 -12.45 -4.08
C GLU A 131 -15.89 -13.78 -3.36
N ASP A 132 -14.67 -14.02 -2.89
CA ASP A 132 -14.31 -15.24 -2.15
C ASP A 132 -15.12 -15.39 -0.84
N MET A 133 -15.48 -14.28 -0.18
CA MET A 133 -16.34 -14.30 1.02
C MET A 133 -17.81 -14.61 0.71
N LEU A 134 -18.28 -14.39 -0.52
CA LEU A 134 -19.65 -14.67 -0.93
C LEU A 134 -19.83 -16.12 -1.40
N HIS A 135 -18.73 -16.81 -1.68
CA HIS A 135 -18.71 -18.18 -2.23
C HIS A 135 -18.22 -19.25 -1.24
N ASN A 136 -17.91 -18.86 0.00
CA ASN A 136 -17.59 -19.75 1.12
C ASN A 136 -18.63 -19.58 2.25
#